data_AF-A0A6G1HI71-F1
#
_entry.id   AF-A0A6G1HI71-F1
#
_cell.length_a   1.000
_cell.length_b   1.000
_cell.length_c   1.000
_cell.angle_alpha   90.00
_cell.angle_beta   90.00
_cell.angle_gamma   90.00
#
_symmetry.space_group_name_H-M   'P 1'
#
loop_
_entity.id
_entity.type
_entity.pdbx_description
1 polymer ?
#
loop_
_entity_poly.entity_id
_entity_poly.type
_entity_poly.pdbx_seq_one_letter_code
_entity_poly.pdbx_strand_id
1 'polypeptide(L)'
;MPPPPPRPPPTHIGGTGGEYEVLDPSYRVYRPGSTFFVPGCVFKILWFEPSGSTQMRRGTSITRDARFGEDVHAKIRWFVVIQEGDENWCRCLPINTYDYRGVAKHGVVKANHSIIFTHTEPDPQPEEYPRPYEQGMRSSIKVIPRDGYGSLHEMSRIHFRKIYTVEHNVKVYHFGNVDPQYMDVLIGHYRDANAV
;
A
#
# COMPACT_ATOMS: atom_id res chain seq x y z
N MET A 1 25.73 -13.47 25.80
CA MET A 1 25.26 -12.22 25.15
C MET A 1 24.09 -12.58 24.24
N PRO A 2 22.95 -11.88 24.32
CA PRO A 2 21.86 -12.06 23.36
C PRO A 2 22.29 -11.57 21.97
N PRO A 3 21.76 -12.16 20.88
CA PRO A 3 22.05 -11.70 19.52
C PRO A 3 21.51 -10.26 19.30
N PRO A 4 22.16 -9.46 18.45
CA PRO A 4 21.69 -8.13 18.14
C PRO A 4 20.30 -8.18 17.47
N PRO A 5 19.45 -7.16 17.70
CA PRO A 5 18.13 -7.10 17.09
C PRO A 5 18.23 -7.09 15.55
N PRO A 6 17.22 -7.63 14.85
CA PRO A 6 17.18 -7.59 13.39
C PRO A 6 17.18 -6.14 12.91
N ARG A 7 17.95 -5.88 11.85
CA ARG A 7 18.01 -4.55 11.21
C ARG A 7 16.60 -4.18 10.71
N PRO A 8 16.16 -2.92 10.90
CA PRO A 8 14.90 -2.47 10.34
C PRO A 8 14.93 -2.61 8.80
N PRO A 9 13.81 -2.99 8.17
CA PRO A 9 13.76 -3.14 6.72
C PRO A 9 14.07 -1.79 6.05
N PRO A 10 14.85 -1.76 4.96
CA PRO A 10 15.19 -0.52 4.29
C PRO A 10 13.91 0.21 3.84
N THR A 11 13.72 1.42 4.37
CA THR A 11 12.65 2.37 3.99
C THR A 11 12.96 3.09 2.69
N HIS A 12 14.17 2.91 2.16
CA HIS A 12 14.64 3.50 0.93
C HIS A 12 15.45 2.46 0.17
N ILE A 13 15.09 2.28 -1.10
CA ILE A 13 15.92 1.56 -2.06
C ILE A 13 17.13 2.46 -2.33
N GLY A 14 18.20 2.23 -1.59
CA GLY A 14 19.47 2.92 -1.75
C GLY A 14 20.28 2.20 -2.82
N GLY A 15 20.44 2.85 -3.96
CA GLY A 15 21.23 2.35 -5.09
C GLY A 15 22.61 1.89 -4.65
N THR A 16 22.85 0.59 -4.72
CA THR A 16 24.20 0.03 -4.69
C THR A 16 24.62 -0.20 -6.14
N GLY A 17 25.87 0.11 -6.48
CA GLY A 17 26.40 0.15 -7.84
C GLY A 17 26.45 -1.21 -8.55
N GLY A 18 25.29 -1.70 -8.96
CA GLY A 18 25.09 -2.84 -9.86
C GLY A 18 23.81 -2.63 -10.68
N GLU A 19 23.70 -3.28 -11.83
CA GLU A 19 22.57 -3.10 -12.77
C GLU A 19 21.21 -3.61 -12.23
N TYR A 20 21.22 -4.34 -11.11
CA TYR A 20 20.03 -4.95 -10.51
C TYR A 20 20.06 -4.83 -8.98
N GLU A 21 18.95 -4.44 -8.38
CA GLU A 21 18.75 -4.51 -6.93
C GLU A 21 17.97 -5.79 -6.56
N VAL A 22 18.49 -6.54 -5.60
CA VAL A 22 17.86 -7.77 -5.12
C VAL A 22 16.68 -7.41 -4.22
N LEU A 23 15.48 -7.91 -4.57
CA LEU A 23 14.30 -7.77 -3.72
C LEU A 23 14.54 -8.43 -2.36
N ASP A 24 14.15 -7.75 -1.28
CA ASP A 24 14.33 -8.23 0.09
C ASP A 24 13.79 -9.68 0.26
N PRO A 25 14.56 -10.61 0.85
CA PRO A 25 14.15 -12.02 1.03
C PRO A 25 12.83 -12.23 1.78
N SER A 26 12.37 -11.22 2.53
CA SER A 26 11.07 -11.25 3.21
C SER A 26 9.87 -11.21 2.25
N TYR A 27 10.08 -10.85 0.98
CA TYR A 27 9.08 -10.98 -0.07
C TYR A 27 8.96 -12.45 -0.51
N ARG A 28 7.80 -13.05 -0.30
CA ARG A 28 7.54 -14.46 -0.59
C ARG A 28 6.21 -14.66 -1.29
N VAL A 29 6.09 -15.77 -2.02
CA VAL A 29 4.82 -16.24 -2.56
C VAL A 29 4.10 -17.04 -1.48
N TYR A 30 2.82 -16.76 -1.29
CA TYR A 30 1.97 -17.52 -0.38
C TYR A 30 1.24 -18.61 -1.16
N ARG A 31 1.15 -19.81 -0.59
CA ARG A 31 0.55 -20.97 -1.27
C ARG A 31 -0.97 -20.80 -1.42
N PRO A 32 -1.58 -21.38 -2.47
CA PRO A 32 -3.03 -21.54 -2.55
C PRO A 32 -3.60 -22.15 -1.25
N GLY A 33 -4.73 -21.62 -0.77
CA GLY A 33 -5.34 -22.01 0.51
C GLY A 33 -4.67 -21.41 1.76
N SER A 34 -3.69 -20.52 1.61
CA SER A 34 -3.18 -19.76 2.76
C SER A 34 -4.21 -18.74 3.24
N THR A 35 -4.28 -18.53 4.56
CA THR A 35 -5.09 -17.47 5.19
C THR A 35 -4.44 -16.09 5.11
N PHE A 36 -3.55 -15.87 4.14
CA PHE A 36 -2.82 -14.62 3.99
C PHE A 36 -3.65 -13.53 3.33
N PHE A 37 -4.31 -13.83 2.21
CA PHE A 37 -5.09 -12.86 1.42
C PHE A 37 -6.53 -12.72 1.95
N VAL A 38 -6.67 -12.62 3.26
CA VAL A 38 -7.96 -12.41 3.94
C VAL A 38 -8.21 -10.91 4.16
N PRO A 39 -9.48 -10.47 4.24
CA PRO A 39 -9.81 -9.07 4.51
C PRO A 39 -9.05 -8.49 5.71
N GLY A 40 -8.54 -7.28 5.53
CA GLY A 40 -7.71 -6.58 6.53
C GLY A 40 -6.22 -6.89 6.44
N CYS A 41 -5.77 -7.86 5.63
CA CYS A 41 -4.34 -8.09 5.43
C CYS A 41 -3.68 -6.89 4.74
N VAL A 42 -2.59 -6.38 5.31
CA VAL A 42 -1.81 -5.26 4.79
C VAL A 42 -0.45 -5.75 4.31
N PHE A 43 -0.13 -5.48 3.05
CA PHE A 43 1.07 -6.01 2.41
C PHE A 43 1.68 -5.05 1.39
N LYS A 44 2.95 -5.32 1.04
CA LYS A 44 3.65 -4.67 -0.07
C LYS A 44 3.87 -5.64 -1.22
N ILE A 45 3.87 -5.12 -2.43
CA ILE A 45 4.15 -5.88 -3.65
C ILE A 45 5.04 -5.06 -4.58
N LEU A 46 5.95 -5.73 -5.27
CA LEU A 46 6.66 -5.12 -6.40
C LEU A 46 5.71 -5.11 -7.60
N TRP A 47 5.33 -3.92 -8.04
CA TRP A 47 4.36 -3.70 -9.11
C TRP A 47 5.04 -3.13 -10.34
N PHE A 48 4.77 -3.73 -11.49
CA PHE A 48 5.27 -3.28 -12.79
C PHE A 48 4.15 -2.53 -13.52
N GLU A 49 4.43 -1.31 -13.97
CA GLU A 49 3.54 -0.59 -14.88
C GLU A 49 4.20 -0.44 -16.25
N PRO A 50 3.45 -0.64 -17.34
CA PRO A 50 3.95 -0.29 -18.66
C PRO A 50 4.23 1.22 -18.71
N SER A 51 5.33 1.60 -19.36
CA SER A 51 5.72 3.01 -19.50
C SER A 51 4.78 3.74 -20.47
N GLY A 52 3.60 4.14 -19.99
CA GLY A 52 2.87 5.22 -20.60
C GLY A 52 3.66 6.53 -20.45
N SER A 53 3.57 7.42 -21.43
CA SER A 53 4.28 8.71 -21.46
C SER A 53 4.00 9.56 -20.22
N THR A 54 4.70 9.35 -19.10
CA THR A 54 4.55 10.18 -17.90
C THR A 54 5.78 10.10 -17.01
N GLN A 55 6.25 11.30 -16.65
CA GLN A 55 7.32 11.68 -15.72
C GLN A 55 7.73 10.63 -14.67
N MET A 56 9.05 10.43 -14.57
CA MET A 56 9.76 9.74 -13.48
C MET A 56 9.20 10.16 -12.11
N ARG A 57 8.51 9.24 -11.43
CA ARG A 57 8.06 9.45 -10.04
C ARG A 57 9.12 8.95 -9.07
N ARG A 58 9.34 9.65 -7.95
CA ARG A 58 10.28 9.22 -6.90
C ARG A 58 9.96 7.79 -6.45
N GLY A 59 10.98 6.94 -6.35
CA GLY A 59 10.83 5.53 -5.95
C GLY A 59 10.38 4.58 -7.07
N THR A 60 10.47 5.00 -8.33
CA THR A 60 10.25 4.16 -9.51
C THR A 60 11.60 3.80 -10.12
N SER A 61 11.88 2.52 -10.31
CA SER A 61 13.04 2.04 -11.05
C SER A 61 12.63 1.75 -12.49
N ILE A 62 13.37 2.28 -13.46
CA ILE A 62 13.15 1.98 -14.88
C ILE A 62 14.01 0.78 -15.22
N THR A 63 13.38 -0.28 -15.72
CA THR A 63 14.05 -1.48 -16.22
C THR A 63 13.54 -1.76 -17.62
N ARG A 64 14.42 -2.10 -18.57
CA ARG A 64 13.97 -2.60 -19.87
C ARG A 64 13.47 -4.03 -19.73
N ASP A 65 12.28 -4.31 -20.27
CA ASP A 65 11.86 -5.70 -20.47
C ASP A 65 12.82 -6.32 -21.48
N ALA A 66 13.66 -7.25 -21.01
CA ALA A 66 14.66 -7.92 -21.83
C ALA A 66 14.06 -8.70 -23.02
N ARG A 67 12.75 -9.03 -22.99
CA ARG A 67 12.07 -9.80 -24.04
C ARG A 67 11.46 -8.92 -25.13
N PHE A 68 11.02 -7.72 -24.77
CA PHE A 68 10.27 -6.85 -25.69
C PHE A 68 10.92 -5.49 -25.93
N GLY A 69 12.02 -5.16 -25.23
CA GLY A 69 12.75 -3.90 -25.39
C GLY A 69 12.03 -2.66 -24.83
N GLU A 70 10.86 -2.84 -24.22
CA GLU A 70 10.04 -1.78 -23.64
C GLU A 70 10.56 -1.36 -22.27
N ASP A 71 10.51 -0.06 -21.97
CA ASP A 71 10.78 0.42 -20.62
C ASP A 71 9.62 0.02 -19.69
N VAL A 72 9.94 -0.56 -18.54
CA VAL A 72 8.99 -0.96 -17.50
C VAL A 72 9.33 -0.24 -16.21
N HIS A 73 8.32 0.37 -15.61
CA HIS A 73 8.44 1.06 -14.34
C HIS A 73 8.11 0.10 -13.20
N ALA A 74 9.13 -0.29 -12.43
CA ALA A 74 8.98 -1.11 -11.23
C ALA A 74 8.86 -0.21 -9.99
N LYS A 75 7.85 -0.44 -9.15
CA LYS A 75 7.67 0.28 -7.89
C LYS A 75 7.04 -0.58 -6.81
N ILE A 76 7.40 -0.33 -5.56
CA ILE A 76 6.73 -0.95 -4.43
C ILE A 76 5.37 -0.27 -4.22
N ARG A 77 4.31 -1.08 -4.14
CA ARG A 77 2.96 -0.63 -3.79
C ARG A 77 2.49 -1.30 -2.53
N TRP A 78 1.66 -0.57 -1.79
CA TRP A 78 1.05 -1.03 -0.55
C TRP A 78 -0.44 -1.25 -0.78
N PHE A 79 -0.97 -2.29 -0.15
CA PHE A 79 -2.36 -2.71 -0.31
C PHE A 79 -2.96 -3.18 1.01
N VAL A 80 -4.27 -2.99 1.14
CA VAL A 80 -5.12 -3.66 2.13
C VAL A 80 -6.09 -4.56 1.38
N VAL A 81 -6.18 -5.83 1.75
CA VAL A 81 -7.19 -6.75 1.20
C VAL A 81 -8.57 -6.37 1.75
N ILE A 82 -9.58 -6.29 0.88
CA ILE A 82 -10.97 -6.04 1.29
C ILE A 82 -11.90 -7.23 1.02
N GLN A 83 -11.47 -8.15 0.15
CA GLN A 83 -12.22 -9.34 -0.20
C GLN A 83 -11.27 -10.40 -0.72
N GLU A 84 -11.39 -11.61 -0.17
CA GLU A 84 -10.78 -12.82 -0.72
C GLU A 84 -11.61 -13.27 -1.94
N GLY A 85 -10.95 -13.59 -3.05
CA GLY A 85 -11.58 -14.17 -4.24
C GLY A 85 -11.52 -15.69 -4.24
N ASP A 86 -12.41 -16.33 -4.98
CA ASP A 86 -12.60 -17.78 -4.95
C ASP A 86 -11.49 -18.58 -5.68
N GLU A 87 -10.70 -17.93 -6.54
CA GLU A 87 -9.80 -18.60 -7.51
C GLU A 87 -8.38 -18.02 -7.53
N ASN A 88 -7.72 -17.93 -6.36
CA ASN A 88 -6.33 -17.47 -6.21
C ASN A 88 -6.06 -15.99 -6.53
N TRP A 89 -7.04 -15.13 -6.28
CA TRP A 89 -6.87 -13.69 -6.36
C TRP A 89 -7.65 -13.02 -5.24
N CYS A 90 -7.36 -11.75 -4.97
CA CYS A 90 -8.08 -10.94 -3.99
C CYS A 90 -8.33 -9.53 -4.51
N ARG A 91 -9.35 -8.86 -3.96
CA ARG A 91 -9.57 -7.42 -4.17
C ARG A 91 -8.86 -6.65 -3.07
N CYS A 92 -8.15 -5.62 -3.47
CA CYS A 92 -7.40 -4.77 -2.57
C CYS A 92 -7.64 -3.29 -2.82
N LEU A 93 -7.45 -2.49 -1.78
CA LEU A 93 -7.39 -1.03 -1.85
C LEU A 93 -5.95 -0.58 -1.70
N PRO A 94 -5.47 0.36 -2.53
CA PRO A 94 -4.10 0.84 -2.45
C PRO A 94 -3.94 1.80 -1.26
N ILE A 95 -2.76 1.75 -0.66
CA ILE A 95 -2.28 2.75 0.29
C ILE A 95 -1.26 3.62 -0.43
N ASN A 96 -1.49 4.93 -0.47
CA ASN A 96 -0.64 5.90 -1.13
C ASN A 96 -0.25 7.03 -0.18
N THR A 97 0.98 7.53 -0.31
CA THR A 97 1.40 8.77 0.35
C THR A 97 1.28 9.99 -0.56
N TYR A 98 0.97 9.78 -1.85
CA TYR A 98 0.84 10.84 -2.86
C TYR A 98 2.04 11.80 -2.89
N ASP A 99 3.24 11.23 -3.02
CA ASP A 99 4.51 11.96 -2.94
C ASP A 99 4.70 12.67 -1.59
N TYR A 100 4.29 12.01 -0.51
CA TYR A 100 4.33 12.52 0.87
C TYR A 100 3.46 13.76 1.11
N ARG A 101 2.36 13.87 0.37
CA ARG A 101 1.38 14.97 0.50
C ARG A 101 0.00 14.50 0.92
N GLY A 102 -0.22 13.20 1.10
CA GLY A 102 -1.52 12.65 1.44
C GLY A 102 -2.62 13.14 0.49
N VAL A 103 -3.77 13.54 1.03
CA VAL A 103 -4.88 14.09 0.22
C VAL A 103 -4.73 15.58 -0.12
N ALA A 104 -3.65 16.24 0.29
CA ALA A 104 -3.34 17.61 -0.12
C ALA A 104 -2.80 17.68 -1.56
N LYS A 105 -2.41 16.54 -2.15
CA LYS A 105 -1.99 16.49 -3.54
C LYS A 105 -3.14 16.91 -4.47
N HIS A 106 -2.82 17.80 -5.41
CA HIS A 106 -3.79 18.28 -6.40
C HIS A 106 -4.45 17.13 -7.18
N GLY A 107 -5.77 17.19 -7.33
CA GLY A 107 -6.57 16.17 -8.01
C GLY A 107 -6.97 14.97 -7.15
N VAL A 108 -6.54 14.89 -5.88
CA VAL A 108 -6.97 13.85 -4.94
C VAL A 108 -8.28 14.26 -4.26
N VAL A 109 -9.30 13.41 -4.36
CA VAL A 109 -10.61 13.63 -3.72
C VAL A 109 -10.58 13.12 -2.28
N LYS A 110 -10.67 14.02 -1.30
CA LYS A 110 -10.52 13.69 0.13
C LYS A 110 -11.53 12.65 0.62
N ALA A 111 -12.80 12.78 0.22
CA ALA A 111 -13.90 11.87 0.59
C ALA A 111 -13.71 10.40 0.16
N ASN A 112 -12.81 10.13 -0.78
CA ASN A 112 -12.48 8.77 -1.22
C ASN A 112 -11.40 8.11 -0.36
N HIS A 113 -10.93 8.79 0.69
CA HIS A 113 -9.74 8.39 1.45
C HIS A 113 -9.99 8.38 2.96
N SER A 114 -9.16 7.59 3.64
CA SER A 114 -8.94 7.65 5.09
C SER A 114 -7.45 7.70 5.38
N ILE A 115 -7.11 8.25 6.54
CA ILE A 115 -5.81 8.01 7.17
C ILE A 115 -5.69 6.51 7.50
N ILE A 116 -4.54 5.91 7.19
CA ILE A 116 -4.20 4.56 7.66
C ILE A 116 -2.86 4.62 8.42
N PHE A 117 -2.84 4.11 9.64
CA PHE A 117 -1.73 4.30 10.58
C PHE A 117 -1.46 3.04 11.41
N THR A 118 -0.31 3.00 12.12
CA THR A 118 0.07 1.84 12.95
C THR A 118 0.06 2.13 14.44
N HIS A 119 0.82 3.12 14.89
CA HIS A 119 1.01 3.44 16.30
C HIS A 119 0.00 4.51 16.75
N THR A 120 0.39 5.77 16.65
CA THR A 120 -0.46 6.93 16.96
C THR A 120 -1.13 7.41 15.68
N GLU A 121 -2.42 7.73 15.78
CA GLU A 121 -3.15 8.37 14.70
C GLU A 121 -2.53 9.75 14.43
N PRO A 122 -2.03 10.03 13.21
CA PRO A 122 -1.51 11.34 12.88
C PRO A 122 -2.66 12.32 12.64
N ASP A 123 -2.48 13.57 13.09
CA ASP A 123 -3.38 14.66 12.68
C ASP A 123 -3.27 14.89 11.17
N PRO A 124 -4.40 15.11 10.45
CA PRO A 124 -4.35 15.59 9.07
C PRO A 124 -3.54 16.88 8.96
N GLN A 125 -2.77 17.04 7.87
CA GLN A 125 -2.13 18.33 7.63
C GLN A 125 -3.18 19.42 7.34
N PRO A 126 -2.88 20.71 7.60
CA PRO A 126 -3.78 21.83 7.31
C PRO A 126 -4.40 21.78 5.90
N GLU A 127 -3.61 21.38 4.90
CA GLU A 127 -4.02 21.29 3.50
C GLU A 127 -4.88 20.04 3.18
N GLU A 128 -4.91 19.06 4.07
CA GLU A 128 -5.74 17.86 3.99
C GLU A 128 -7.14 18.07 4.58
N TYR A 129 -7.40 19.17 5.29
CA TYR A 129 -8.76 19.50 5.72
C TYR A 129 -9.65 19.87 4.52
N PRO A 130 -10.96 19.55 4.59
CA PRO A 130 -11.89 19.93 3.54
C PRO A 130 -11.98 21.44 3.38
N ARG A 131 -11.99 21.89 2.13
CA ARG A 131 -12.32 23.28 1.79
C ARG A 131 -13.83 23.52 1.89
N PRO A 132 -14.30 24.78 1.89
CA PRO A 132 -15.73 25.05 1.80
C PRO A 132 -16.37 24.27 0.65
N TYR A 133 -17.50 23.61 0.93
CA TYR A 133 -18.25 22.76 0.00
C TYR A 133 -17.53 21.46 -0.46
N GLU A 134 -16.42 21.09 0.18
CA GLU A 134 -15.73 19.80 -0.02
C GLU A 134 -16.06 18.84 1.14
N GLN A 135 -16.20 17.55 0.84
CA GLN A 135 -16.29 16.51 1.87
C GLN A 135 -14.88 16.09 2.33
N GLY A 136 -14.69 15.98 3.64
CA GLY A 136 -13.42 15.58 4.26
C GLY A 136 -13.09 14.10 4.08
N MET A 137 -11.92 13.70 4.57
CA MET A 137 -11.57 12.28 4.67
C MET A 137 -12.56 11.53 5.57
N ARG A 138 -12.70 10.23 5.29
CA ARG A 138 -13.41 9.29 6.15
C ARG A 138 -12.59 9.00 7.41
N SER A 139 -13.21 8.41 8.43
CA SER A 139 -12.51 8.06 9.68
C SER A 139 -11.33 7.12 9.43
N SER A 140 -10.31 7.23 10.27
CA SER A 140 -9.03 6.55 10.12
C SER A 140 -9.14 5.03 10.33
N ILE A 141 -8.12 4.30 9.85
CA ILE A 141 -7.99 2.84 9.97
C ILE A 141 -6.65 2.51 10.62
N LYS A 142 -6.68 1.77 11.73
CA LYS A 142 -5.47 1.31 12.41
C LYS A 142 -5.00 -0.05 11.87
N VAL A 143 -3.68 -0.23 11.79
CA VAL A 143 -3.00 -1.46 11.38
C VAL A 143 -2.05 -1.92 12.47
N ILE A 144 -2.09 -3.21 12.78
CA ILE A 144 -1.15 -3.89 13.68
C ILE A 144 -0.02 -4.49 12.84
N PRO A 145 1.23 -3.97 12.93
CA PRO A 145 2.38 -4.53 12.24
C PRO A 145 2.71 -5.93 12.78
N ARG A 146 3.16 -6.83 11.90
CA ARG A 146 3.46 -8.22 12.29
C ARG A 146 4.69 -8.32 13.21
N ASP A 147 5.70 -7.50 12.96
CA ASP A 147 6.96 -7.48 13.72
C ASP A 147 6.90 -6.56 14.94
N GLY A 148 5.80 -5.81 15.13
CA GLY A 148 5.61 -4.85 16.23
C GLY A 148 6.36 -3.53 16.08
N TYR A 149 7.26 -3.39 15.10
CA TYR A 149 8.11 -2.21 14.92
C TYR A 149 7.93 -1.52 13.56
N GLY A 150 7.37 -2.20 12.57
CA GLY A 150 7.07 -1.60 11.27
C GLY A 150 6.06 -0.45 11.39
N SER A 151 6.30 0.65 10.68
CA SER A 151 5.40 1.80 10.70
C SER A 151 4.97 2.21 9.29
N LEU A 152 3.71 2.63 9.17
CA LEU A 152 3.22 3.34 7.99
C LEU A 152 3.66 4.80 8.06
N HIS A 153 3.96 5.39 6.92
CA HIS A 153 4.28 6.82 6.86
C HIS A 153 3.05 7.64 7.31
N GLU A 154 3.23 8.75 8.01
CA GLU A 154 2.15 9.61 8.51
C GLU A 154 1.17 10.08 7.40
N MET A 155 1.69 10.28 6.18
CA MET A 155 0.92 10.62 4.97
C MET A 155 0.22 9.44 4.28
N SER A 156 0.24 8.24 4.87
CA SER A 156 -0.39 7.07 4.26
C SER A 156 -1.91 7.21 4.25
N ARG A 157 -2.49 7.14 3.05
CA ARG A 157 -3.94 7.22 2.84
C ARG A 157 -4.41 6.00 2.06
N ILE A 158 -5.46 5.34 2.56
CA ILE A 158 -6.15 4.27 1.82
C ILE A 158 -7.12 4.91 0.82
N HIS A 159 -7.21 4.41 -0.41
CA HIS A 159 -8.14 4.92 -1.44
C HIS A 159 -9.27 3.93 -1.71
N PHE A 160 -10.50 4.25 -1.28
CA PHE A 160 -11.64 3.32 -1.33
C PHE A 160 -12.27 3.10 -2.72
N ARG A 161 -12.12 4.07 -3.63
CA ARG A 161 -12.71 3.98 -4.99
C ARG A 161 -11.80 3.38 -6.07
N LYS A 162 -10.58 2.95 -5.73
CA LYS A 162 -9.60 2.44 -6.70
C LYS A 162 -9.24 1.01 -6.37
N ILE A 163 -10.12 0.10 -6.75
CA ILE A 163 -9.99 -1.32 -6.46
C ILE A 163 -8.94 -1.93 -7.40
N TYR A 164 -8.07 -2.76 -6.83
CA TYR A 164 -7.12 -3.59 -7.59
C TYR A 164 -7.43 -5.06 -7.36
N THR A 165 -7.20 -5.86 -8.39
CA THR A 165 -7.14 -7.31 -8.29
C THR A 165 -5.67 -7.71 -8.15
N VAL A 166 -5.35 -8.55 -7.16
CA VAL A 166 -4.00 -9.08 -6.95
C VAL A 166 -4.06 -10.61 -6.95
N GLU A 167 -3.31 -11.22 -7.85
CA GLU A 167 -3.11 -12.67 -7.92
C GLU A 167 -2.27 -13.17 -6.73
N HIS A 168 -2.56 -14.37 -6.22
CA HIS A 168 -1.86 -14.94 -5.07
C HIS A 168 -0.45 -15.47 -5.40
N ASN A 169 -0.16 -15.70 -6.69
CA ASN A 169 1.11 -16.25 -7.17
C ASN A 169 2.26 -15.22 -7.25
N VAL A 170 2.08 -14.05 -6.65
CA VAL A 170 3.07 -12.97 -6.63
C VAL A 170 3.85 -12.92 -5.32
N LYS A 171 5.09 -12.41 -5.37
CA LYS A 171 5.89 -12.19 -4.17
C LYS A 171 5.39 -10.96 -3.42
N VAL A 172 4.99 -11.13 -2.17
CA VAL A 172 4.50 -10.07 -1.31
C VAL A 172 5.24 -10.04 0.01
N TYR A 173 5.35 -8.85 0.58
CA TYR A 173 5.82 -8.62 1.94
C TYR A 173 4.62 -8.43 2.87
N HIS A 174 4.45 -9.32 3.84
CA HIS A 174 3.41 -9.20 4.86
C HIS A 174 3.81 -8.14 5.89
N PHE A 175 3.15 -6.99 5.82
CA PHE A 175 3.39 -5.91 6.77
C PHE A 175 2.62 -6.12 8.08
N GLY A 176 1.34 -6.46 7.99
CA GLY A 176 0.49 -6.61 9.17
C GLY A 176 -0.98 -6.82 8.81
N ASN A 177 -1.85 -6.52 9.76
CA ASN A 177 -3.30 -6.68 9.62
C ASN A 177 -4.01 -5.47 10.21
N VAL A 178 -5.13 -5.05 9.63
CA VAL A 178 -6.01 -4.04 10.20
C VAL A 178 -6.43 -4.49 11.60
N ASP A 179 -6.42 -3.53 12.54
CA ASP A 179 -6.85 -3.77 13.91
C ASP A 179 -8.31 -4.27 13.90
N PRO A 180 -8.66 -5.37 14.59
CA PRO A 180 -10.01 -5.91 14.59
C PRO A 180 -11.10 -4.88 14.90
N GLN A 181 -10.81 -3.87 15.74
CA GLN A 181 -11.76 -2.81 16.08
C GLN A 181 -12.10 -1.87 14.90
N TYR A 182 -11.24 -1.85 13.88
CA TYR A 182 -11.36 -1.00 12.68
C TYR A 182 -11.85 -1.80 11.46
N MET A 183 -12.08 -3.11 11.58
CA MET A 183 -12.51 -3.93 10.45
C MET A 183 -13.88 -3.53 9.93
N ASP A 184 -14.86 -3.30 10.79
CA ASP A 184 -16.20 -2.84 10.37
C ASP A 184 -16.14 -1.45 9.73
N VAL A 185 -15.26 -0.58 10.24
CA VAL A 185 -15.02 0.75 9.67
C VAL A 185 -14.42 0.64 8.26
N LEU A 186 -13.41 -0.20 8.07
CA LEU A 186 -12.79 -0.44 6.76
C LEU A 186 -13.82 -0.94 5.74
N ILE A 187 -14.61 -1.95 6.11
CA ILE A 187 -15.60 -2.56 5.22
C ILE A 187 -16.77 -1.60 4.96
N GLY A 188 -17.22 -0.86 5.97
CA GLY A 188 -18.21 0.19 5.84
C GLY A 188 -17.79 1.25 4.84
N HIS A 189 -16.59 1.82 5.00
CA HIS A 189 -16.06 2.83 4.08
C HIS A 189 -15.93 2.32 2.65
N TYR A 190 -15.50 1.07 2.48
CA TYR A 190 -15.44 0.42 1.18
C TYR A 190 -16.84 0.31 0.54
N ARG A 191 -17.84 -0.16 1.29
CA ARG A 191 -19.22 -0.29 0.79
C ARG A 191 -19.81 1.08 0.44
N ASP A 192 -19.70 2.06 1.33
CA ASP A 192 -20.24 3.40 1.13
C ASP A 192 -19.61 4.11 -0.07
N ALA A 193 -18.31 3.94 -0.30
CA ALA A 193 -17.62 4.57 -1.42
C ALA A 193 -17.96 3.94 -2.79
N ASN A 194 -18.54 2.73 -2.78
CA ASN A 194 -18.83 1.93 -3.98
C ASN A 194 -20.31 1.52 -4.07
N ALA A 195 -21.19 2.08 -3.24
CA ALA A 195 -22.63 1.97 -3.40
C ALA A 195 -23.06 2.73 -4.66
N VAL A 196 -23.87 2.08 -5.51
CA VAL A 196 -24.42 2.62 -6.76
C VAL A 196 -25.73 3.34 -6.48
#